data_AF-X1BX52-F1
#
_entry.id   AF-X1BX52-F1
#
_cell.length_a   1.000
_cell.length_b   1.000
_cell.length_c   1.000
_cell.angle_alpha   90.00
_cell.angle_beta   90.00
_cell.angle_gamma   90.00
#
_symmetry.space_group_name_H-M   'P 1'
#
loop_
_entity.id
_entity.type
_entity.pdbx_description
1 polymer ?
#
loop_
_entity_poly.entity_id
_entity_poly.type
_entity_poly.pdbx_seq_one_letter_code
_entity_poly.pdbx_strand_id
1 'polypeptide(L)'
;PINVAQVQSFAGGKVQLFELKVEEDFPFINQQLKAITFKYPILVAAIYRNDKIIIPGGEEKIITGDNLYILIKKDYFSGLNEILNEKPLNMQNVMILGGSRIGIQTAAILAKL
;
A
#
# COMPACT_ATOMS: atom_id res chain seq x y z
N PRO A 1 0.61 10.76 -2.49
CA PRO A 1 0.92 10.16 -1.18
C PRO A 1 0.35 8.75 -1.19
N ILE A 2 1.18 7.71 -0.97
CA ILE A 2 0.70 6.32 -1.07
C ILE A 2 -0.49 6.18 -0.13
N ASN A 3 -1.66 6.05 -0.72
CA ASN A 3 -2.88 5.86 0.02
C ASN A 3 -3.00 4.38 0.37
N VAL A 4 -2.29 4.00 1.43
CA VAL A 4 -2.42 2.66 2.00
C VAL A 4 -3.64 2.66 2.91
N ALA A 5 -4.75 2.11 2.42
CA ALA A 5 -5.99 2.05 3.19
C ALA A 5 -5.91 1.03 4.33
N GLN A 6 -5.20 -0.08 4.12
CA GLN A 6 -5.06 -1.15 5.11
C GLN A 6 -3.68 -1.81 5.02
N VAL A 7 -3.08 -2.12 6.17
CA VAL A 7 -1.88 -2.97 6.28
C VAL A 7 -2.20 -4.16 7.17
N GLN A 8 -2.02 -5.37 6.66
CA GLN A 8 -2.16 -6.61 7.41
C GLN A 8 -0.83 -7.34 7.45
N SER A 9 -0.46 -7.84 8.64
CA SER A 9 0.78 -8.58 8.82
C SER A 9 0.54 -10.09 8.81
N PHE A 10 1.45 -10.82 8.15
CA PHE A 10 1.45 -12.28 8.03
C PHE A 10 2.83 -12.85 8.41
N ALA A 11 2.88 -14.17 8.61
CA ALA A 11 4.12 -14.91 8.90
C ALA A 11 4.94 -14.30 10.06
N GLY A 12 4.27 -13.89 11.14
CA GLY A 12 4.91 -13.31 12.32
C GLY A 12 5.60 -11.96 12.06
N GLY A 13 5.10 -11.15 11.13
CA GLY A 13 5.70 -9.84 10.81
C GLY A 13 6.57 -9.81 9.57
N LYS A 14 6.89 -10.96 8.97
CA LYS A 14 7.86 -11.05 7.87
C LYS A 14 7.29 -10.61 6.52
N VAL A 15 5.97 -10.71 6.36
CA VAL A 15 5.25 -10.33 5.15
C VAL A 15 4.14 -9.36 5.52
N GLN A 16 3.99 -8.32 4.70
CA GLN A 16 2.93 -7.34 4.82
C GLN A 16 2.07 -7.40 3.56
N LEU A 17 0.76 -7.45 3.77
CA LEU A 17 -0.25 -7.20 2.76
C LEU A 17 -0.69 -5.75 2.91
N PHE A 18 -0.79 -5.02 1.82
CA PHE A 18 -1.37 -3.68 1.84
C PHE A 18 -2.29 -3.47 0.64
N GLU A 19 -3.32 -2.67 0.85
CA GLU A 19 -4.21 -2.19 -0.20
C GLU A 19 -3.64 -0.90 -0.79
N LEU A 20 -3.53 -0.87 -2.12
CA LEU A 20 -3.10 0.28 -2.88
C LEU A 20 -4.17 0.68 -3.89
N LYS A 21 -4.66 1.91 -3.78
CA LYS A 21 -5.55 2.48 -4.78
C LYS A 21 -4.77 2.93 -6.01
N VAL A 22 -5.21 2.53 -7.20
CA VAL A 22 -4.62 2.93 -8.49
C VAL A 22 -5.25 4.23 -8.93
N GLU A 23 -4.48 5.31 -8.85
CA GLU A 23 -4.84 6.64 -9.35
C GLU A 23 -4.28 6.87 -10.77
N GLU A 24 -4.60 8.01 -11.38
CA GLU A 24 -4.28 8.31 -12.79
C GLU A 24 -2.77 8.40 -13.09
N ASP A 25 -1.95 8.69 -12.08
CA ASP A 25 -0.50 8.81 -12.18
C ASP A 25 0.26 7.51 -11.87
N PHE A 26 -0.48 6.42 -11.61
CA PHE A 26 0.12 5.13 -11.28
C PHE A 26 1.01 4.60 -12.43
N PRO A 27 2.27 4.23 -12.16
CA PRO A 27 3.28 4.01 -13.20
C PRO A 27 3.02 2.81 -14.13
N PHE A 28 2.14 1.89 -13.73
CA PHE A 28 1.87 0.66 -14.47
C PHE A 28 0.44 0.56 -15.05
N ILE A 29 -0.27 1.69 -15.16
CA ILE A 29 -1.61 1.70 -15.78
C ILE A 29 -1.56 1.10 -17.19
N ASN A 30 -2.57 0.28 -17.51
CA ASN A 30 -2.75 -0.46 -18.76
C ASN A 30 -1.67 -1.51 -19.09
N GLN A 31 -0.70 -1.73 -18.21
CA GLN A 31 0.27 -2.80 -18.35
C GLN A 31 -0.28 -4.12 -17.81
N GLN A 32 0.05 -5.22 -18.49
CA GLN A 32 -0.23 -6.57 -18.00
C GLN A 32 0.73 -6.92 -16.87
N LEU A 33 0.26 -7.62 -15.84
CA LEU A 33 1.10 -7.98 -14.70
C LEU A 33 2.38 -8.72 -15.09
N LYS A 34 2.33 -9.62 -16.09
CA LYS A 34 3.51 -10.35 -16.58
C LYS A 34 4.57 -9.45 -17.23
N ALA A 35 4.17 -8.28 -17.71
CA ALA A 35 5.07 -7.32 -18.37
C ALA A 35 5.74 -6.37 -17.37
N ILE A 36 5.23 -6.32 -16.12
CA ILE A 36 5.76 -5.45 -15.08
C ILE A 36 6.95 -6.14 -14.41
N THR A 37 8.08 -5.44 -14.36
CA THR A 37 9.25 -5.86 -13.58
C THR A 37 9.34 -5.00 -12.33
N PHE A 38 9.00 -5.58 -11.18
CA PHE A 38 9.16 -4.90 -9.90
C PHE A 38 10.62 -4.94 -9.45
N LYS A 39 11.11 -3.81 -8.91
CA LYS A 39 12.46 -3.71 -8.32
C LYS A 39 12.65 -4.66 -7.11
N TYR A 40 11.57 -4.95 -6.40
CA TYR A 40 11.53 -5.81 -5.22
C TYR A 40 10.63 -7.02 -5.49
N PRO A 41 10.84 -8.15 -4.78
CA PRO A 41 9.97 -9.32 -4.88
C PRO A 41 8.60 -8.98 -4.30
N ILE A 42 7.69 -8.61 -5.20
CA ILE A 42 6.33 -8.18 -4.93
C ILE A 42 5.36 -9.15 -5.60
N LEU A 43 4.26 -9.43 -4.92
CA LEU A 43 3.15 -10.21 -5.46
C LEU A 43 1.86 -9.41 -5.38
N VAL A 44 1.21 -9.17 -6.52
CA VAL A 44 -0.17 -8.69 -6.55
C VAL A 44 -1.07 -9.90 -6.28
N ALA A 45 -1.57 -10.01 -5.06
CA ALA A 45 -2.34 -11.15 -4.59
C ALA A 45 -3.80 -11.11 -5.06
N ALA A 46 -4.38 -9.91 -5.15
CA ALA A 46 -5.72 -9.70 -5.65
C ALA A 46 -5.88 -8.30 -6.23
N ILE A 47 -6.88 -8.14 -7.09
CA ILE A 47 -7.35 -6.84 -7.59
C ILE A 47 -8.83 -6.72 -7.20
N TYR A 48 -9.20 -5.67 -6.48
CA TYR A 48 -10.59 -5.34 -6.24
C TYR A 48 -11.03 -4.28 -7.25
N ARG A 49 -12.00 -4.63 -8.09
CA ARG A 49 -12.49 -3.82 -9.21
C ARG A 49 -13.99 -4.03 -9.35
N ASN A 50 -14.76 -2.94 -9.41
CA ASN A 50 -16.22 -2.96 -9.60
C ASN A 50 -16.93 -3.93 -8.63
N ASP A 51 -16.61 -3.78 -7.34
CA ASP A 51 -17.14 -4.60 -6.24
C ASP A 51 -16.88 -6.11 -6.32
N LYS A 52 -15.79 -6.49 -7.01
CA LYS A 52 -15.39 -7.88 -7.18
C LYS A 52 -13.90 -8.06 -6.90
N ILE A 53 -13.58 -9.17 -6.26
CA ILE A 53 -12.21 -9.65 -6.10
C ILE A 53 -11.84 -10.47 -7.35
N ILE A 54 -10.73 -10.09 -7.98
CA ILE A 54 -10.11 -10.77 -9.10
C ILE A 54 -8.80 -11.39 -8.58
N ILE A 55 -8.61 -12.69 -8.79
CA ILE A 55 -7.31 -13.34 -8.57
C ILE A 55 -6.53 -13.19 -9.88
N PRO A 56 -5.51 -12.33 -9.92
CA PRO A 56 -4.97 -11.90 -11.20
C PRO A 56 -4.00 -12.95 -11.75
N GLY A 57 -4.12 -13.21 -13.05
CA GLY A 57 -3.10 -13.92 -13.82
C GLY A 57 -2.10 -12.93 -14.44
N GLY A 58 -1.11 -13.45 -15.16
CA GLY A 58 -0.11 -12.61 -15.85
C GLY A 58 -0.70 -11.70 -16.93
N GLU A 59 -1.82 -12.08 -17.56
CA GLU A 59 -2.49 -11.28 -18.61
C GLU A 59 -3.32 -10.11 -18.05
N GLU A 60 -3.64 -10.13 -16.76
CA GLU A 60 -4.50 -9.12 -16.14
C GLU A 60 -3.82 -7.76 -16.20
N LYS A 61 -4.59 -6.75 -16.59
CA LYS A 61 -4.09 -5.37 -16.70
C LYS A 61 -4.48 -4.60 -15.44
N ILE A 62 -3.56 -3.78 -14.96
CA ILE A 62 -3.87 -2.79 -13.93
C ILE A 62 -4.58 -1.61 -14.61
N ILE A 63 -5.72 -1.18 -14.07
CA ILE A 63 -6.45 -0.02 -14.58
C ILE A 63 -6.75 0.97 -13.45
N THR A 64 -6.99 2.23 -13.81
CA THR A 64 -7.39 3.28 -12.86
C THR A 64 -8.66 2.90 -12.12
N GLY A 65 -8.69 3.13 -10.81
CA GLY A 65 -9.80 2.78 -9.93
C GLY A 65 -9.70 1.38 -9.32
N ASP A 66 -8.73 0.56 -9.72
CA ASP A 66 -8.42 -0.69 -9.04
C ASP A 66 -7.92 -0.44 -7.61
N ASN A 67 -8.26 -1.34 -6.71
CA ASN A 67 -7.55 -1.50 -5.44
C ASN A 67 -6.70 -2.78 -5.51
N LEU A 68 -5.38 -2.62 -5.54
CA LEU A 68 -4.43 -3.72 -5.58
C LEU A 68 -4.10 -4.19 -4.16
N TYR A 69 -4.22 -5.49 -3.93
CA TYR A 69 -3.79 -6.13 -2.70
C TYR A 69 -2.41 -6.72 -2.93
N ILE A 70 -1.39 -6.13 -2.30
CA ILE A 70 0.01 -6.41 -2.62
C ILE A 70 0.71 -7.01 -1.41
N LEU A 71 1.40 -8.14 -1.63
CA LEU A 71 2.27 -8.78 -0.65
C LEU A 71 3.72 -8.39 -0.90
N ILE A 72 4.38 -7.92 0.16
CA ILE A 72 5.81 -7.60 0.17
C ILE A 72 6.46 -8.11 1.46
N LYS A 73 7.75 -8.45 1.40
CA LYS A 73 8.53 -8.67 2.62
C LYS A 73 8.68 -7.33 3.35
N LYS A 74 8.59 -7.38 4.69
CA LYS A 74 8.71 -6.19 5.56
C LYS A 74 9.97 -5.36 5.27
N ASP A 75 11.09 -6.01 4.99
CA ASP A 75 12.39 -5.36 4.74
C ASP A 75 12.39 -4.50 3.46
N TYR A 76 11.46 -4.74 2.53
CA TYR A 76 11.34 -3.98 1.28
C TYR A 76 10.18 -2.98 1.28
N PHE A 77 9.42 -2.87 2.37
CA PHE A 77 8.25 -2.00 2.44
C PHE A 77 8.59 -0.52 2.19
N SER A 78 9.73 -0.05 2.69
CA SER A 78 10.20 1.32 2.47
C SER A 78 10.45 1.62 0.98
N GLY A 79 10.85 0.61 0.20
CA GLY A 79 11.09 0.71 -1.24
C GLY A 79 9.82 0.85 -2.08
N LEU A 80 8.63 0.70 -1.47
CA LEU A 80 7.37 0.86 -2.17
C LEU A 80 7.16 2.30 -2.68
N ASN A 81 7.61 3.29 -1.90
CA ASN A 81 7.63 4.70 -2.30
C ASN A 81 8.40 4.90 -3.61
N GLU A 82 9.51 4.19 -3.78
CA GLU A 82 10.31 4.28 -5.01
C GLU A 82 9.59 3.66 -6.21
N ILE A 83 8.87 2.56 -6.00
CA ILE A 83 8.12 1.88 -7.06
C ILE A 83 6.96 2.75 -7.55
N LEU A 84 6.32 3.47 -6.64
CA LEU A 84 5.16 4.32 -6.93
C LEU A 84 5.56 5.76 -7.27
N ASN A 85 6.86 6.05 -7.30
CA ASN A 85 7.42 7.39 -7.52
C ASN A 85 6.83 8.46 -6.58
N GLU A 86 6.52 8.00 -5.37
CA GLU A 86 5.79 8.69 -4.33
C GLU A 86 6.79 9.28 -3.33
N LYS A 87 6.70 10.59 -3.08
CA LYS A 87 7.57 11.21 -2.06
C LYS A 87 7.12 10.76 -0.67
N PRO A 88 8.04 10.35 0.22
CA PRO A 88 7.68 10.00 1.59
C PRO A 88 6.96 11.18 2.24
N LEU A 89 5.81 10.90 2.86
CA LEU A 89 5.07 11.89 3.64
C LEU A 89 5.95 12.36 4.81
N ASN A 90 6.30 13.64 4.81
CA ASN A 90 6.88 14.28 5.98
C ASN A 90 5.73 14.88 6.81
N MET A 91 5.10 14.06 7.63
CA MET A 91 3.98 14.48 8.47
C MET A 91 4.52 15.23 9.70
N GLN A 92 4.46 16.57 9.66
CA GLN A 92 4.98 17.43 10.73
C GLN A 92 3.93 17.85 11.76
N ASN A 93 2.65 17.86 11.36
CA ASN A 93 1.55 18.33 12.21
C ASN A 93 0.43 17.30 12.21
N VAL A 94 0.06 16.81 13.40
CA VAL A 94 -1.03 15.86 13.60
C VAL A 94 -1.99 16.42 14.64
N MET A 95 -3.29 16.41 14.35
CA MET A 95 -4.35 16.75 15.30
C MET A 95 -5.07 15.47 15.74
N ILE A 96 -5.19 15.27 17.06
CA ILE A 96 -5.96 14.17 17.64
C ILE A 96 -7.23 14.74 18.26
N LEU A 97 -8.38 14.41 17.68
CA LEU A 97 -9.69 14.83 18.18
C LEU A 97 -10.22 13.80 19.18
N GLY A 98 -9.99 14.05 20.46
CA GLY A 98 -10.50 13.25 21.58
C GLY A 98 -9.42 12.76 22.54
N GLY A 99 -9.56 13.06 23.83
CA GLY A 99 -8.62 12.72 24.91
C GLY A 99 -8.90 11.40 25.61
N SER A 100 -9.36 10.39 24.88
CA SER A 100 -9.57 9.05 25.46
C SER A 100 -8.22 8.39 25.78
N ARG A 101 -8.25 7.23 26.45
CA ARG A 101 -7.01 6.44 26.69
C ARG A 101 -6.26 6.14 25.39
N ILE A 102 -6.98 5.86 24.30
CA ILE A 102 -6.38 5.65 22.98
C ILE A 102 -5.75 6.96 22.49
N GLY A 103 -6.51 8.06 22.48
CA GLY A 103 -6.01 9.35 21.99
C GLY A 103 -4.77 9.85 22.73
N ILE A 104 -4.75 9.73 24.06
CA ILE A 104 -3.58 10.10 24.89
C ILE A 104 -2.37 9.22 24.58
N GLN A 105 -2.55 7.90 24.46
CA GLN A 105 -1.45 6.98 24.14
C GLN A 105 -0.92 7.21 22.72
N THR A 106 -1.81 7.41 21.74
CA THR A 106 -1.44 7.77 20.37
C THR A 106 -0.65 9.07 20.35
N ALA A 107 -1.11 10.12 21.05
CA ALA A 107 -0.40 11.40 21.16
C ALA A 107 1.01 11.22 21.73
N ALA A 108 1.14 10.42 22.80
CA ALA A 108 2.42 10.17 23.45
C ALA A 108 3.41 9.38 22.58
N ILE A 109 2.92 8.50 21.71
CA ILE A 109 3.75 7.78 20.73
C ILE A 109 4.20 8.73 19.63
N LEU A 110 3.27 9.49 19.04
CA LEU A 110 3.55 10.40 17.93
C LEU A 110 4.46 11.57 18.34
N ALA A 111 4.37 12.06 19.57
CA ALA A 111 5.23 13.15 20.08
C ALA A 111 6.71 12.77 20.22
N LYS A 112 7.08 11.49 20.04
CA LYS A 112 8.46 10.99 20.13
C LYS A 112 9.07 10.66 18.77
N LEU A 113 8.28 10.72 17.70
CA LEU A 113 8.73 10.55 16.32
C LEU A 113 9.36 11.86 15.81
#